data_AF-C2Y2S7-F1
#
_entry.id   AF-C2Y2S7-F1
#
_cell.length_a   1.000
_cell.length_b   1.000
_cell.length_c   1.000
_cell.angle_alpha   90.00
_cell.angle_beta   90.00
_cell.angle_gamma   90.00
#
_symmetry.space_group_name_H-M   'P 1'
#
loop_
_entity.id
_entity.type
_entity.pdbx_description
1 polymer ?
#
loop_
_entity_poly.entity_id
_entity_poly.type
_entity_poly.pdbx_seq_one_letter_code
_entity_poly.pdbx_strand_id
1 'polypeptide(L)' 'MNVVTEIETSLWTICVGDVFSNGRMPYHLKVVNIEVEDMTKPDDAKILAMGMRNSLIAGYLPI' A
#
# COMPACT_ATOMS: atom_id res chain seq x y z
N MET A 1 -4.33 8.65 16.57
CA MET A 1 -3.77 8.10 15.33
C MET A 1 -3.72 9.19 14.30
N ASN A 2 -2.54 9.50 13.80
CA ASN A 2 -2.34 10.43 12.71
C ASN A 2 -2.32 9.65 11.40
N VAL A 3 -3.04 10.17 10.40
CA VAL A 3 -3.02 9.64 9.05
C VAL A 3 -2.02 10.44 8.25
N VAL A 4 -1.08 9.76 7.59
CA VAL A 4 -0.02 10.37 6.78
C VAL A 4 -0.03 9.81 5.37
N THR A 5 0.50 10.57 4.42
CA THR A 5 0.63 10.14 3.01
C THR A 5 1.94 9.44 2.72
N GLU A 6 2.95 9.63 3.58
CA GLU A 6 4.30 9.10 3.44
C GLU A 6 4.88 8.89 4.84
N ILE A 7 5.67 7.83 5.00
CA ILE A 7 6.45 7.57 6.21
C ILE A 7 7.80 6.98 5.87
N GLU A 8 8.85 7.52 6.49
CA GLU A 8 10.19 6.96 6.44
C GLU A 8 10.40 6.04 7.65
N THR A 9 10.52 4.74 7.39
CA THR A 9 10.89 3.74 8.39
C THR A 9 12.40 3.52 8.37
N SER A 10 12.92 2.78 9.34
CA SER A 10 14.34 2.43 9.39
C SER A 10 14.84 1.66 8.16
N LEU A 11 13.93 0.98 7.45
CA LEU A 11 14.27 0.19 6.28
C LEU A 11 13.85 0.91 4.99
N TRP A 12 12.59 1.29 4.89
CA TRP A 12 11.95 1.76 3.66
C TRP A 12 11.20 3.07 3.85
N THR A 13 11.14 3.88 2.81
CA THR A 13 10.13 4.94 2.68
C THR A 13 8.88 4.34 2.05
N ILE A 14 7.72 4.54 2.67
CA ILE A 14 6.44 3.98 2.22
C ILE A 14 5.47 5.13 1.98
N CYS A 15 4.90 5.19 0.78
CA CYS A 15 3.91 6.17 0.38
C CYS A 15 2.53 5.53 0.17
N VAL A 16 1.48 6.30 0.43
CA VAL A 16 0.13 5.92 0.01
C VAL A 16 0.09 5.83 -1.52
N GLY A 17 -0.34 4.69 -2.02
CA GLY A 17 -0.34 4.37 -3.45
C GLY A 17 0.77 3.43 -3.89
N ASP A 18 1.79 3.21 -3.07
CA ASP A 18 2.87 2.28 -3.37
C ASP A 18 2.36 0.87 -3.60
N VAL A 19 2.99 0.17 -4.54
CA VAL A 19 2.61 -1.17 -4.94
C VAL A 19 3.76 -2.11 -4.65
N PHE A 20 3.51 -3.12 -3.82
CA PHE A 20 4.52 -4.10 -3.43
C PHE A 20 4.04 -5.54 -3.60
N SER A 21 5.01 -6.42 -3.82
CA SER A 21 4.82 -7.87 -3.86
C SER A 21 5.37 -8.45 -2.56
N ASN A 22 4.55 -9.13 -1.78
CA ASN A 22 5.03 -9.79 -0.56
C ASN A 22 5.53 -11.23 -0.78
N GLY A 23 5.52 -11.72 -2.03
CA GLY A 23 5.93 -13.08 -2.40
C GLY A 23 5.03 -14.21 -1.86
N ARG A 24 3.99 -13.89 -1.07
CA ARG A 24 3.06 -14.85 -0.46
C ARG A 24 1.70 -14.85 -1.14
N MET A 25 1.24 -13.69 -1.62
CA MET A 25 -0.03 -13.53 -2.31
C MET A 25 0.16 -13.52 -3.83
N PRO A 26 -0.77 -14.10 -4.61
CA PRO A 26 -0.70 -14.13 -6.08
C PRO A 26 -1.12 -12.78 -6.72
N TYR A 27 -1.16 -11.71 -5.96
CA TYR A 27 -1.57 -10.37 -6.39
C TYR A 27 -0.72 -9.31 -5.69
N HIS A 28 -0.56 -8.15 -6.33
CA HIS A 28 0.16 -7.04 -5.72
C HIS A 28 -0.69 -6.37 -4.64
N LEU A 29 -0.03 -5.79 -3.64
CA LEU A 29 -0.67 -5.01 -2.60
C LEU A 29 -0.41 -3.53 -2.86
N LYS A 30 -1.47 -2.73 -2.89
CA LYS A 30 -1.38 -1.27 -2.98
C LYS A 30 -1.63 -0.66 -1.61
N VAL A 31 -0.71 0.17 -1.11
CA VAL A 31 -0.90 0.94 0.13
C VAL A 31 -2.04 1.92 -0.09
N VAL A 32 -3.00 1.92 0.83
CA VAL A 32 -4.18 2.80 0.77
C VAL A 32 -4.27 3.75 1.93
N ASN A 33 -3.69 3.38 3.07
CA ASN A 33 -3.68 4.23 4.25
C ASN A 33 -2.48 3.88 5.13
N ILE A 34 -1.93 4.90 5.80
CA ILE A 34 -0.81 4.79 6.72
C ILE A 34 -1.23 5.48 8.02
N GLU A 35 -1.31 4.70 9.09
CA GLU A 35 -1.68 5.18 10.42
C GLU A 35 -0.49 5.10 11.37
N VAL A 36 -0.16 6.23 11.98
CA VAL A 36 0.95 6.34 12.94
C VAL A 36 0.40 6.77 14.28
N GLU A 37 0.73 6.02 15.33
CA GLU A 37 0.33 6.36 16.69
C GLU A 37 1.30 7.35 17.32
N ASP A 38 2.60 7.13 17.14
CA ASP A 38 3.70 7.95 17.65
C ASP A 38 4.68 8.27 16.51
N MET A 39 4.77 9.55 16.11
CA MET A 39 5.65 9.99 15.03
C MET A 39 7.14 9.84 15.35
N THR A 40 7.50 9.60 16.61
CA THR A 40 8.89 9.30 16.99
C THR A 40 9.27 7.83 16.76
N LYS A 41 8.30 6.97 16.43
CA LYS A 41 8.46 5.54 16.18
C LYS A 41 7.81 5.13 14.85
N PRO A 42 8.38 5.54 13.71
CA PRO A 42 7.78 5.29 12.40
C PRO A 42 7.70 3.79 12.05
N ASP A 43 8.57 2.95 12.61
CA ASP A 43 8.55 1.50 12.38
C ASP A 43 7.30 0.79 12.95
N ASP A 44 6.61 1.40 13.91
CA ASP A 44 5.38 0.87 14.51
C ASP A 44 4.12 1.28 13.70
N ALA A 45 4.29 1.91 12.55
CA ALA A 45 3.19 2.36 11.72
C ALA A 45 2.33 1.20 11.19
N LYS A 46 1.02 1.40 11.17
CA LYS A 46 0.06 0.46 10.61
C LYS A 46 -0.16 0.78 9.14
N ILE A 47 0.30 -0.10 8.27
CA ILE A 47 0.14 0.01 6.82
C ILE A 47 -1.09 -0.80 6.39
N LEU A 48 -2.10 -0.11 5.89
CA LEU A 48 -3.29 -0.72 5.30
C LEU A 48 -3.09 -0.82 3.78
N ALA A 49 -3.29 -2.01 3.22
CA ALA A 49 -3.12 -2.27 1.80
C ALA A 49 -4.28 -3.07 1.21
N MET A 50 -4.63 -2.78 -0.05
CA MET A 50 -5.63 -3.51 -0.82
C MET A 50 -4.96 -4.42 -1.86
N GLY A 51 -5.50 -5.63 -2.00
CA GLY A 51 -5.07 -6.55 -3.05
C GLY A 51 -5.52 -6.09 -4.43
N MET A 52 -4.56 -5.82 -5.32
CA MET A 52 -4.80 -5.56 -6.73
C MET A 52 -4.72 -6.87 -7.50
N ARG A 53 -5.87 -7.53 -7.67
CA ARG A 53 -5.98 -8.58 -8.69
C ARG A 53 -5.94 -7.88 -10.05
N ASN A 54 -5.12 -8.38 -10.97
CA ASN A 54 -5.23 -8.03 -12.38
C ASN A 54 -6.59 -8.54 -12.90
N SER A 55 -7.67 -7.79 -12.66
CA SER A 55 -8.82 -7.88 -13.52
C SER A 55 -8.40 -7.21 -14.83
N LEU A 56 -7.98 -8.03 -15.79
CA LEU A 56 -8.13 -7.71 -17.20
C LEU A 56 -9.59 -7.31 -17.37
N ILE A 57 -9.87 -6.01 -17.35
CA ILE A 57 -11.05 -5.47 -17.99
C ILE A 57 -10.76 -5.70 -19.48
N ALA A 58 -11.04 -6.91 -19.96
CA ALA A 58 -11.24 -7.13 -21.38
C ALA A 58 -12.49 -6.34 -21.73
N GLY A 59 -12.28 -5.04 -21.94
CA GLY A 59 -13.26 -4.14 -22.47
C GLY A 59 -13.79 -4.76 -23.75
N TYR A 60 -15.10 -4.90 -23.81
CA TYR A 60 -15.80 -4.86 -25.08
C TYR A 60 -15.28 -3.64 -25.84
N LEU A 61 -14.51 -3.88 -26.90
CA LEU A 61 -14.36 -2.94 -27.99
C LEU A 61 -15.63 -3.09 -28.84
N PRO A 62 -16.56 -2.12 -28.84
CA PRO A 62 -17.60 -2.11 -29.84
C PRO A 62 -16.96 -1.78 -31.19
N ILE A 63 -17.17 -2.67 -32.16
CA ILE A 63 -17.21 -2.32 -33.59
C ILE A 63 -18.68 -2.01 -33.89
#